data_AF-A0AAC8XMD2-F1
#
_entry.id   AF-A0AAC8XMD2-F1
#
_cell.length_a   1.000
_cell.length_b   1.000
_cell.length_c   1.000
_cell.angle_alpha   90.00
_cell.angle_beta   90.00
_cell.angle_gamma   90.00
#
_symmetry.space_group_name_H-M   'P 1'
#
loop_
_entity.id
_entity.type
_entity.pdbx_description
1 polymer ?
#
loop_
_entity_poly.entity_id
_entity_poly.type
_entity_poly.pdbx_seq_one_letter_code
_entity_poly.pdbx_strand_id
1 'polypeptide(L)'
;MMKRNSAAIALSLLTLVTTPLANATQTGLLQFTDTDGNAVLSYQHGDEVVLQLTDSDANTRANKRNNVDVLVTSNLEDQGSPAQITNLIANRNNIGTGDLQIAVVGDEIVAQSYEVLALSNYEFLVTGSETGLEDERLYIYQSSESPYFTRDGAISIGISEGDVAFSAGDKFTFDVTPAVVTGETVR
;
A
#
# COMPACT_ATOMS: atom_id res chain seq x y z
N MET A 1 66.94 8.66 -1.82
CA MET A 1 67.44 9.87 -1.14
C MET A 1 66.21 10.74 -0.89
N MET A 2 65.69 11.01 0.31
CA MET A 2 66.23 11.44 1.63
C MET A 2 65.34 10.86 2.75
N LYS A 3 65.93 10.13 3.71
CA LYS A 3 66.15 10.46 5.16
C LYS A 3 64.92 10.54 6.08
N ARG A 4 64.88 9.57 7.00
CA ARG A 4 64.06 9.43 8.22
C ARG A 4 64.33 10.56 9.20
N ASN A 5 63.32 10.98 9.97
CA ASN A 5 63.51 11.54 11.31
C ASN A 5 62.46 10.93 12.26
N SER A 6 62.93 10.12 13.20
CA SER A 6 62.19 9.68 14.37
C SER A 6 62.28 10.75 15.44
N ALA A 7 61.17 11.08 16.10
CA ALA A 7 61.17 11.69 17.42
C ALA A 7 60.14 10.97 18.27
N ALA A 8 60.63 10.16 19.21
CA ALA A 8 59.84 9.62 20.30
C ALA A 8 59.58 10.76 21.30
N ILE A 9 58.31 11.02 21.61
CA ILE A 9 57.93 11.79 22.79
C ILE A 9 57.28 10.78 23.73
N ALA A 10 58.02 10.40 24.77
CA ALA A 10 57.43 9.79 25.94
C ALA A 10 56.61 10.87 26.66
N LEU A 11 55.32 10.62 26.87
CA LEU A 11 54.57 11.34 27.89
C LEU A 11 53.78 10.37 28.75
N SER A 12 53.97 10.58 30.04
CA SER A 12 53.65 9.77 31.20
C SER A 12 52.19 9.35 31.32
N LEU A 13 52.02 8.09 31.71
CA LEU A 13 50.80 7.53 32.28
C LEU A 13 50.42 8.29 33.56
N LEU A 14 49.30 9.02 33.53
CA LEU A 14 48.54 9.36 34.73
C LEU A 14 47.20 8.67 34.60
N THR A 15 47.05 7.53 35.26
CA THR A 15 45.77 6.85 35.45
C THR A 15 44.89 7.74 36.32
N LEU A 16 43.99 8.49 35.69
CA LEU A 16 42.76 8.89 36.35
C LEU A 16 41.68 7.94 35.87
N VAL A 17 41.36 6.96 36.72
CA VAL A 17 40.16 6.15 36.58
C VAL A 17 38.98 7.08 36.83
N THR A 18 38.46 7.66 35.77
CA THR A 18 37.09 8.14 35.73
C THR A 18 36.44 7.37 34.60
N THR A 19 35.73 6.30 34.94
CA THR A 19 34.72 5.73 34.07
C THR A 19 33.77 6.85 33.66
N PRO A 20 33.70 7.28 32.39
CA PRO A 20 32.49 7.92 31.96
C PRO A 20 31.42 6.83 32.08
N LEU A 21 30.53 6.98 33.05
CA LEU A 21 29.23 6.32 33.01
C LEU A 21 28.55 6.91 31.78
N ALA A 22 28.81 6.33 30.61
CA ALA A 22 27.98 6.52 29.46
C ALA A 22 26.62 5.92 29.85
N ASN A 23 25.73 6.79 30.33
CA ASN A 23 24.31 6.48 30.34
C ASN A 23 23.92 6.33 28.87
N ALA A 24 24.07 5.12 28.33
CA ALA A 24 23.49 4.78 27.05
C ALA A 24 21.98 4.94 27.22
N THR A 25 21.44 6.07 26.76
CA THR A 25 20.00 6.33 26.70
C THR A 25 19.31 5.49 25.62
N GLN A 26 20.07 4.73 24.83
CA GLN A 26 19.57 3.82 23.83
C GLN A 26 19.82 2.37 24.29
N THR A 27 18.75 1.69 24.68
CA THR A 27 18.75 0.30 25.16
C THR A 27 18.50 -0.72 24.05
N GLY A 28 18.57 -0.28 22.78
CA GLY A 28 18.35 -1.14 21.63
C GLY A 28 18.36 -0.37 20.30
N LEU A 29 18.82 -1.03 19.24
CA LEU A 29 18.73 -0.57 17.86
C LEU A 29 17.82 -1.53 17.10
N LEU A 30 16.75 -0.99 16.49
CA LEU A 30 15.86 -1.71 15.59
C LEU A 30 16.23 -1.38 14.14
N GLN A 31 16.31 -2.41 13.29
CA GLN A 31 16.60 -2.26 11.87
C GLN A 31 15.79 -3.28 11.06
N PHE A 32 15.17 -2.81 9.98
CA PHE A 32 14.58 -3.68 8.97
C PHE A 32 15.67 -4.29 8.10
N THR A 33 15.60 -5.60 7.87
CA THR A 33 16.53 -6.34 7.03
C THR A 33 15.81 -7.20 6.00
N ASP A 34 16.52 -7.63 4.96
CA ASP A 34 16.09 -8.77 4.15
C ASP A 34 16.33 -10.10 4.91
N THR A 35 16.00 -11.22 4.27
CA THR A 35 16.20 -12.57 4.80
C THR A 35 17.67 -12.97 4.92
N ASP A 36 18.58 -12.26 4.25
CA ASP A 36 20.02 -12.42 4.35
C ASP A 36 20.64 -11.54 5.47
N GLY A 37 19.83 -10.70 6.12
CA GLY A 37 20.24 -9.79 7.19
C GLY A 37 20.83 -8.46 6.73
N ASN A 38 20.69 -8.11 5.45
CA ASN A 38 21.11 -6.80 4.95
C ASN A 38 20.05 -5.74 5.25
N ALA A 39 20.47 -4.54 5.63
CA ALA A 39 19.55 -3.43 5.87
C ALA A 39 18.74 -3.07 4.60
N VAL A 40 17.43 -2.93 4.76
CA VAL A 40 16.52 -2.55 3.66
C VAL A 40 15.74 -1.29 3.99
N LEU A 41 15.32 -0.58 2.94
CA LEU A 41 14.49 0.63 3.04
C LEU A 41 13.02 0.37 2.71
N SER A 42 12.71 -0.77 2.10
CA SER A 42 11.37 -1.12 1.60
C SER A 42 11.24 -2.63 1.42
N TYR A 43 10.00 -3.12 1.56
CA TYR A 43 9.58 -4.47 1.20
C TYR A 43 8.63 -4.40 0.00
N GLN A 44 8.68 -5.39 -0.88
CA GLN A 44 7.71 -5.58 -1.96
C GLN A 44 6.52 -6.41 -1.48
N HIS A 45 5.43 -6.40 -2.26
CA HIS A 45 4.29 -7.26 -1.99
C HIS A 45 4.70 -8.74 -1.98
N GLY A 46 4.34 -9.45 -0.90
CA GLY A 46 4.69 -10.85 -0.70
C GLY A 46 6.07 -11.11 -0.07
N ASP A 47 6.86 -10.07 0.20
CA ASP A 47 8.13 -10.22 0.90
C ASP A 47 7.91 -10.51 2.40
N GLU A 48 8.84 -11.27 2.99
CA GLU A 48 8.90 -11.47 4.44
C GLU A 48 9.54 -10.24 5.12
N VAL A 49 8.82 -9.63 6.07
CA VAL A 49 9.34 -8.51 6.86
C VAL A 49 10.22 -9.03 7.98
N VAL A 50 11.53 -8.76 7.91
CA VAL A 50 12.50 -9.16 8.93
C VAL A 50 12.96 -7.95 9.74
N LEU A 51 12.84 -8.05 11.07
CA LEU A 51 13.27 -7.01 11.99
C LEU A 51 14.39 -7.53 12.89
N GLN A 52 15.52 -6.84 12.87
CA GLN A 52 16.65 -7.11 13.74
C GLN A 52 16.66 -6.12 14.91
N LEU A 53 16.69 -6.66 16.13
CA LEU A 53 16.96 -5.90 17.36
C LEU A 53 18.38 -6.20 17.84
N THR A 54 19.19 -5.15 17.98
CA THR A 54 20.49 -5.22 18.66
C THR A 54 20.38 -4.56 20.02
N ASP A 55 20.50 -5.33 21.10
CA ASP A 55 20.59 -4.84 22.47
C ASP A 55 22.05 -4.79 22.91
N SER A 56 22.60 -3.58 23.04
CA SER A 56 24.00 -3.34 23.36
C SER A 56 24.34 -3.47 24.85
N ASP A 57 23.35 -3.54 25.75
CA ASP A 57 23.60 -3.52 27.20
C ASP A 57 23.86 -4.91 27.81
N ALA A 58 23.85 -5.95 26.97
CA ALA A 58 24.18 -7.33 27.28
C ALA A 58 23.37 -7.95 28.44
N ASN A 59 22.20 -7.38 28.78
CA ASN A 59 21.35 -7.88 29.87
C ASN A 59 22.14 -8.09 31.18
N THR A 60 22.92 -7.09 31.62
CA THR A 60 23.65 -7.13 32.91
C THR A 60 22.77 -7.34 34.15
N ARG A 61 21.44 -7.38 33.99
CA ARG A 61 20.43 -7.68 35.02
C ARG A 61 19.58 -8.89 34.63
N ALA A 62 20.07 -10.09 34.95
CA ALA A 62 19.46 -11.39 34.61
C ALA A 62 18.00 -11.61 35.07
N ASN A 63 17.48 -10.73 35.93
CA ASN A 63 16.15 -10.81 36.55
C ASN A 63 15.19 -9.69 36.09
N LYS A 64 15.53 -8.94 35.04
CA LYS A 64 14.60 -8.02 34.36
C LYS A 64 14.36 -8.50 32.94
N ARG A 65 13.09 -8.71 32.58
CA ARG A 65 12.66 -9.00 31.22
C ARG A 65 12.54 -7.68 30.46
N ASN A 66 13.23 -7.55 29.33
CA ASN A 66 12.97 -6.49 28.37
C ASN A 66 11.78 -6.91 27.50
N ASN A 67 10.79 -6.03 27.33
CA ASN A 67 9.70 -6.24 26.38
C ASN A 67 9.93 -5.33 25.17
N VAL A 68 9.74 -5.86 23.98
CA VAL A 68 9.90 -5.13 22.72
C VAL A 68 8.60 -5.33 21.97
N ASP A 69 7.80 -4.28 21.89
CA ASP A 69 6.56 -4.27 21.14
C ASP A 69 6.84 -3.55 19.82
N VAL A 70 6.63 -4.24 18.69
CA VAL A 70 6.85 -3.69 17.36
C VAL A 70 5.51 -3.59 16.64
N LEU A 71 5.17 -2.37 16.24
CA LEU A 71 4.09 -2.11 15.31
C LEU A 71 4.68 -1.85 13.93
N VAL A 72 4.43 -2.75 12.99
CA VAL A 72 4.74 -2.52 11.58
C VAL A 72 3.45 -2.04 10.93
N THR A 73 3.53 -0.92 10.20
CA THR A 73 2.40 -0.40 9.41
C THR A 73 2.85 -0.21 7.98
N SER A 74 2.03 -0.63 7.02
CA SER A 74 2.19 -0.28 5.61
C SER A 74 0.95 0.50 5.12
N ASN A 75 0.97 0.97 3.86
CA ASN A 75 -0.22 1.52 3.21
C ASN A 75 -1.11 0.43 2.58
N LEU A 76 -0.68 -0.83 2.63
CA LEU A 76 -1.27 -2.01 1.98
C LEU A 76 -1.16 -3.20 2.95
N GLU A 77 -2.09 -3.31 3.91
CA GLU A 77 -2.12 -4.42 4.88
C GLU A 77 -3.29 -5.35 4.60
N ASP A 78 -3.11 -6.66 4.85
CA ASP A 78 -4.06 -7.71 4.49
C ASP A 78 -5.07 -8.07 5.60
N GLN A 79 -4.94 -7.48 6.80
CA GLN A 79 -5.79 -7.77 7.96
C GLN A 79 -7.04 -6.88 8.05
N GLY A 80 -7.14 -5.83 7.25
CA GLY A 80 -8.34 -5.01 7.19
C GLY A 80 -9.33 -5.51 6.13
N SER A 81 -10.30 -4.67 5.76
CA SER A 81 -11.25 -5.02 4.70
C SER A 81 -10.67 -4.68 3.33
N PRO A 82 -10.80 -5.56 2.31
CA PRO A 82 -10.35 -5.24 0.97
C PRO A 82 -11.16 -4.07 0.40
N ALA A 83 -10.63 -3.39 -0.62
CA ALA A 83 -11.39 -2.41 -1.37
C ALA A 83 -12.63 -3.04 -2.02
N GLN A 84 -13.74 -2.30 -2.07
CA GLN A 84 -15.03 -2.84 -2.48
C GLN A 84 -15.80 -1.89 -3.37
N ILE A 85 -16.57 -2.48 -4.29
CA ILE A 85 -17.67 -1.83 -5.01
C ILE A 85 -18.94 -1.97 -4.16
N THR A 86 -19.64 -0.87 -3.95
CA THR A 86 -20.91 -0.84 -3.22
C THR A 86 -21.94 0.02 -3.95
N ASN A 87 -23.20 -0.08 -3.54
CA ASN A 87 -24.29 0.77 -4.04
C ASN A 87 -24.42 0.82 -5.57
N LEU A 88 -24.14 -0.28 -6.27
CA LEU A 88 -24.42 -0.38 -7.70
C LEU A 88 -25.93 -0.28 -7.94
N ILE A 89 -26.35 0.81 -8.55
CA ILE A 89 -27.75 1.16 -8.78
C ILE A 89 -27.92 1.55 -10.24
N ALA A 90 -28.79 0.83 -10.95
CA ALA A 90 -29.34 1.26 -12.23
C ALA A 90 -30.35 2.39 -11.99
N ASN A 91 -30.30 3.46 -12.80
CA ASN A 91 -31.30 4.52 -12.70
C ASN A 91 -32.68 3.95 -13.05
N ARG A 92 -33.70 4.33 -12.29
CA ARG A 92 -35.09 3.86 -12.46
C ARG A 92 -35.68 4.10 -13.85
N ASN A 93 -35.13 5.05 -14.60
CA ASN A 93 -35.58 5.41 -15.94
C ASN A 93 -34.83 4.65 -17.04
N ASN A 94 -33.90 3.76 -16.69
CA ASN A 94 -33.19 2.96 -17.68
C ASN A 94 -34.17 2.11 -18.48
N ILE A 95 -33.96 2.08 -19.79
CA ILE A 95 -34.73 1.23 -20.71
C ILE A 95 -34.02 -0.10 -20.91
N GLY A 96 -32.69 -0.08 -21.04
CA GLY A 96 -31.89 -1.29 -21.17
C GLY A 96 -31.94 -2.16 -19.92
N THR A 97 -32.00 -3.47 -20.14
CA THR A 97 -32.10 -4.47 -19.07
C THR A 97 -30.80 -5.26 -18.90
N GLY A 98 -29.69 -4.75 -19.44
CA GLY A 98 -28.36 -5.30 -19.20
C GLY A 98 -27.83 -4.93 -17.83
N ASP A 99 -26.67 -5.49 -17.48
CA ASP A 99 -26.03 -5.32 -16.18
C ASP A 99 -24.59 -4.86 -16.31
N LEU A 100 -24.08 -4.20 -15.27
CA LEU A 100 -22.67 -3.88 -15.10
C LEU A 100 -21.97 -4.95 -14.26
N GLN A 101 -20.80 -5.36 -14.72
CA GLN A 101 -19.87 -6.21 -13.99
C GLN A 101 -18.66 -5.35 -13.63
N ILE A 102 -18.38 -5.16 -12.35
CA ILE A 102 -17.33 -4.24 -11.90
C ILE A 102 -16.42 -5.01 -10.95
N ALA A 103 -15.11 -4.86 -11.16
CA ALA A 103 -14.09 -5.43 -10.29
C ALA A 103 -13.11 -4.35 -9.84
N VAL A 104 -12.72 -4.39 -8.57
CA VAL A 104 -11.54 -3.66 -8.09
C VAL A 104 -10.31 -4.48 -8.50
N VAL A 105 -9.35 -3.84 -9.17
CA VAL A 105 -8.16 -4.51 -9.73
C VAL A 105 -6.86 -3.80 -9.39
N GLY A 106 -6.90 -2.52 -9.02
CA GLY A 106 -5.73 -1.77 -8.57
C GLY A 106 -5.49 -1.88 -7.07
N ASP A 107 -4.24 -1.63 -6.66
CA ASP A 107 -3.84 -1.63 -5.26
C ASP A 107 -4.12 -0.28 -4.56
N GLU A 108 -4.03 0.81 -5.31
CA GLU A 108 -4.32 2.16 -4.82
C GLU A 108 -5.71 2.60 -5.25
N ILE A 109 -6.62 2.67 -4.28
CA ILE A 109 -8.02 2.99 -4.53
C ILE A 109 -8.36 4.34 -3.91
N VAL A 110 -8.91 5.24 -4.73
CA VAL A 110 -9.49 6.50 -4.27
C VAL A 110 -10.97 6.27 -3.98
N ALA A 111 -11.40 6.62 -2.76
CA ALA A 111 -12.81 6.58 -2.38
C ALA A 111 -13.60 7.59 -3.24
N GLN A 112 -14.53 7.11 -4.05
CA GLN A 112 -15.33 7.98 -4.92
C GLN A 112 -16.58 7.28 -5.45
N SER A 113 -17.53 8.08 -5.92
CA SER A 113 -18.68 7.59 -6.67
C SER A 113 -18.37 7.65 -8.17
N TYR A 114 -18.88 6.67 -8.91
CA TYR A 114 -18.79 6.62 -10.37
C TYR A 114 -20.17 6.73 -11.00
N GLU A 115 -20.22 7.38 -12.15
CA GLU A 115 -21.35 7.39 -13.07
C GLU A 115 -20.96 6.70 -14.38
N VAL A 116 -21.77 5.74 -14.83
CA VAL A 116 -21.68 5.13 -16.16
C VAL A 116 -22.91 5.51 -16.96
N LEU A 117 -22.72 6.29 -18.02
CA LEU A 117 -23.80 6.87 -18.83
C LEU A 117 -23.75 6.32 -20.26
N ALA A 118 -24.84 5.69 -20.70
CA ALA A 118 -25.02 5.24 -22.07
C ALA A 118 -25.13 6.44 -23.02
N LEU A 119 -24.28 6.47 -24.04
CA LEU A 119 -24.37 7.37 -25.19
C LEU A 119 -25.16 6.76 -26.34
N SER A 120 -25.16 5.43 -26.42
CA SER A 120 -25.88 4.62 -27.40
C SER A 120 -26.22 3.26 -26.77
N ASN A 121 -26.67 2.32 -27.58
CA ASN A 121 -26.91 0.94 -27.11
C ASN A 121 -25.62 0.13 -26.86
N TYR A 122 -24.44 0.63 -27.24
CA TYR A 122 -23.17 -0.10 -27.12
C TYR A 122 -21.99 0.74 -26.60
N GLU A 123 -22.15 2.05 -26.43
CA GLU A 123 -21.07 2.99 -26.02
C GLU A 123 -21.47 3.79 -24.78
N PHE A 124 -20.53 3.93 -23.84
CA PHE A 124 -20.76 4.49 -22.51
C PHE A 124 -19.63 5.46 -22.10
N LEU A 125 -20.00 6.50 -21.35
CA LEU A 125 -19.10 7.37 -20.61
C LEU A 125 -18.94 6.84 -19.19
N VAL A 126 -17.71 6.90 -18.66
CA VAL A 126 -17.42 6.63 -17.26
C VAL A 126 -16.86 7.90 -16.63
N THR A 127 -17.37 8.29 -15.47
CA THR A 127 -16.94 9.51 -14.76
C THR A 127 -16.84 9.22 -13.27
N GLY A 128 -15.64 9.39 -12.71
CA GLY A 128 -15.42 9.38 -11.26
C GLY A 128 -15.65 10.76 -10.65
N SER A 129 -16.20 10.82 -9.44
CA SER A 129 -16.43 12.09 -8.73
C SER A 129 -15.13 12.80 -8.34
N GLU A 130 -14.04 12.05 -8.16
CA GLU A 130 -12.71 12.58 -7.82
C GLU A 130 -11.77 12.56 -9.04
N THR A 131 -11.77 11.49 -9.82
CA THR A 131 -10.87 11.32 -10.98
C THR A 131 -11.36 12.00 -12.27
N GLY A 132 -12.62 12.40 -12.30
CA GLY A 132 -13.24 13.07 -13.44
C GLY A 132 -13.66 12.12 -14.56
N LEU A 133 -13.86 12.69 -15.75
CA LEU A 133 -14.24 11.94 -16.94
C LEU A 133 -13.07 11.08 -17.43
N GLU A 134 -13.33 9.80 -17.73
CA GLU A 134 -12.35 8.90 -18.33
C GLU A 134 -12.06 9.26 -19.79
N ASP A 135 -10.80 9.08 -20.21
CA ASP A 135 -10.34 9.42 -21.57
C ASP A 135 -10.93 8.46 -22.62
N GLU A 136 -11.05 7.19 -22.25
CA GLU A 136 -11.57 6.13 -23.13
C GLU A 136 -13.06 5.87 -22.92
N ARG A 137 -13.71 5.41 -23.99
CA ARG A 137 -15.11 4.98 -23.97
C ARG A 137 -15.20 3.52 -23.55
N LEU A 138 -16.17 3.24 -22.68
CA LEU A 138 -16.56 1.88 -22.36
C LEU A 138 -17.50 1.36 -23.46
N TYR A 139 -17.24 0.14 -23.95
CA TYR A 139 -18.06 -0.49 -24.99
C TYR A 139 -18.62 -1.82 -24.46
N ILE A 140 -19.83 -2.19 -24.91
CA ILE A 140 -20.49 -3.43 -24.44
C ILE A 140 -19.77 -4.71 -24.87
N TYR A 141 -18.97 -4.65 -25.94
CA TYR A 141 -18.28 -5.82 -26.51
C TYR A 141 -16.85 -6.01 -25.98
N GLN A 142 -16.48 -5.35 -24.88
CA GLN A 142 -15.17 -5.59 -24.28
C GLN A 142 -15.07 -7.03 -23.76
N SER A 143 -13.99 -7.70 -24.13
CA SER A 143 -13.75 -9.10 -23.83
C SER A 143 -12.76 -9.24 -22.68
N SER A 144 -12.62 -10.45 -22.14
CA SER A 144 -11.55 -10.76 -21.19
C SER A 144 -10.13 -10.55 -21.75
N GLU A 145 -9.98 -10.52 -23.08
CA GLU A 145 -8.69 -10.26 -23.74
C GLU A 145 -8.39 -8.77 -23.91
N SER A 146 -9.43 -7.93 -23.83
CA SER A 146 -9.32 -6.46 -23.90
C SER A 146 -10.37 -5.83 -22.97
N PRO A 147 -10.22 -5.99 -21.64
CA PRO A 147 -11.14 -5.44 -20.67
C PRO A 147 -10.96 -3.93 -20.50
N TYR A 148 -12.00 -3.27 -20.01
CA TYR A 148 -11.95 -1.83 -19.75
C TYR A 148 -11.29 -1.64 -18.40
N PHE A 149 -10.42 -0.64 -18.32
CA PHE A 149 -9.90 -0.13 -17.06
C PHE A 149 -10.10 1.38 -17.00
N THR A 150 -10.33 1.90 -15.81
CA THR A 150 -10.17 3.33 -15.57
C THR A 150 -8.72 3.75 -15.81
N ARG A 151 -8.48 5.02 -16.12
CA ARG A 151 -7.15 5.57 -16.43
C ARG A 151 -6.13 5.33 -15.33
N ASP A 152 -6.56 5.33 -14.08
CA ASP A 152 -5.72 5.04 -12.92
C ASP A 152 -5.52 3.53 -12.66
N GLY A 153 -6.19 2.67 -13.42
CA GLY A 153 -6.14 1.22 -13.27
C GLY A 153 -6.85 0.71 -12.01
N ALA A 154 -7.63 1.54 -11.31
CA ALA A 154 -8.26 1.17 -10.05
C ALA A 154 -9.33 0.09 -10.23
N ILE A 155 -10.17 0.22 -11.26
CA ILE A 155 -11.30 -0.68 -11.49
C ILE A 155 -11.37 -1.16 -12.95
N SER A 156 -11.92 -2.36 -13.13
CA SER A 156 -12.36 -2.87 -14.42
C SER A 156 -13.88 -2.88 -14.51
N ILE A 157 -14.41 -2.54 -15.69
CA ILE A 157 -15.84 -2.51 -15.96
C ILE A 157 -16.17 -3.34 -17.21
N GLY A 158 -17.14 -4.24 -17.09
CA GLY A 158 -17.78 -4.95 -18.18
C GLY A 158 -19.27 -4.68 -18.21
N ILE A 159 -19.90 -4.87 -19.36
CA ILE A 159 -21.35 -4.75 -19.53
C ILE A 159 -21.87 -6.03 -20.19
N SER A 160 -22.94 -6.60 -19.63
CA SER A 160 -23.68 -7.68 -20.28
C SER A 160 -24.94 -7.14 -20.93
N GLU A 161 -25.21 -7.59 -22.16
CA GLU A 161 -26.48 -7.35 -22.84
C GLU A 161 -27.63 -8.02 -22.09
N GLY A 162 -28.78 -7.33 -22.03
CA GLY A 162 -30.05 -7.89 -21.58
C GLY A 162 -31.03 -8.03 -22.75
N ASP A 163 -32.25 -8.48 -22.45
CA ASP A 163 -33.32 -8.64 -23.45
C ASP A 163 -33.70 -7.32 -24.16
N VAL A 164 -33.59 -6.20 -23.46
CA VAL A 164 -33.79 -4.85 -24.02
C VAL A 164 -32.46 -4.13 -24.08
N ALA A 165 -32.11 -3.64 -25.27
CA ALA A 165 -30.89 -2.89 -25.50
C ALA A 165 -30.89 -1.55 -24.74
N PHE A 166 -29.71 -1.12 -24.31
CA PHE A 166 -29.52 0.20 -23.73
C PHE A 166 -29.89 1.32 -24.70
N SER A 167 -30.25 2.48 -24.14
CA SER A 167 -30.52 3.70 -24.89
C SER A 167 -29.71 4.87 -24.34
N ALA A 168 -29.46 5.87 -25.18
CA ALA A 168 -28.79 7.09 -24.74
C ALA A 168 -29.53 7.71 -23.54
N GLY A 169 -28.81 7.94 -22.45
CA GLY A 169 -29.37 8.43 -21.18
C GLY A 169 -29.60 7.35 -20.12
N ASP A 170 -29.52 6.06 -20.46
CA ASP A 170 -29.46 4.99 -19.47
C ASP A 170 -28.20 5.17 -18.61
N LYS A 171 -28.35 5.01 -17.30
CA LYS A 171 -27.31 5.36 -16.34
C LYS A 171 -27.22 4.38 -15.19
N PHE A 172 -26.00 4.15 -14.74
CA PHE A 172 -25.70 3.47 -13.49
C PHE A 172 -24.81 4.33 -12.61
N THR A 173 -24.92 4.13 -11.30
CA THR A 173 -24.02 4.71 -10.32
C THR A 173 -23.54 3.63 -9.35
N PHE A 174 -22.32 3.75 -8.88
CA PHE A 174 -21.78 2.89 -7.82
C PHE A 174 -20.72 3.65 -7.02
N ASP A 175 -20.41 3.15 -5.84
CA ASP A 175 -19.36 3.69 -4.99
C ASP A 175 -18.18 2.72 -4.93
N VAL A 176 -16.97 3.27 -4.93
CA VAL A 176 -15.74 2.52 -4.64
C VAL A 176 -15.23 2.97 -3.28
N THR A 177 -14.94 1.99 -2.43
CA THR A 177 -14.34 2.19 -1.12
C THR A 177 -12.95 1.58 -1.09
N PRO A 178 -11.94 2.29 -0.57
CA PRO A 178 -10.59 1.77 -0.46
C PRO A 178 -10.51 0.67 0.60
N ALA A 179 -9.42 -0.10 0.56
CA ALA A 179 -9.13 -1.05 1.61
C ALA A 179 -8.96 -0.31 2.95
N VAL A 180 -9.44 -0.94 4.02
CA VAL A 180 -9.10 -0.51 5.38
C VAL A 180 -7.78 -1.17 5.73
N VAL A 181 -6.83 -0.39 6.23
CA VAL A 181 -5.49 -0.84 6.61
C VAL A 181 -5.43 -0.86 8.14
N THR A 182 -5.16 -2.02 8.74
CA THR A 182 -5.08 -2.19 10.20
C THR A 182 -3.73 -2.76 10.59
N GLY A 183 -2.91 -1.91 11.23
CA GLY A 183 -1.54 -2.24 11.62
C GLY A 183 -1.41 -3.63 12.24
N GLU A 184 -0.44 -4.42 11.78
CA GLU A 184 -0.15 -5.72 12.40
C GLU A 184 0.80 -5.56 13.60
N THR A 185 0.38 -6.09 14.75
CA THR A 185 1.26 -6.14 15.93
C THR A 185 2.10 -7.41 15.88
N VAL A 186 3.40 -7.25 15.65
CA VAL A 186 4.37 -8.34 15.75
C VAL A 186 4.71 -8.55 17.23
N ARG A 187 4.43 -9.75 17.76
CA ARG A 187 4.69 -10.12 19.17
C ARG A 187 5.72 -11.24 19.30
#